data_AF-A0A1Z5TNG0-F1
#
_entry.id   AF-A0A1Z5TNG0-F1
#
_cell.length_a   1.000
_cell.length_b   1.000
_cell.length_c   1.000
_cell.angle_alpha   90.00
_cell.angle_beta   90.00
_cell.angle_gamma   90.00
#
_symmetry.space_group_name_H-M   'P 1'
#
loop_
_entity.id
_entity.type
_entity.pdbx_description
1 polymer ?
#
loop_
_entity_poly.entity_id
_entity_poly.type
_entity_poly.pdbx_seq_one_letter_code
_entity_poly.pdbx_strand_id
1 'polypeptide(L)'
;MQPGSELTAAYIYYNGQPFQYTVDWMRYAILNDTTWQADNLTAQLAAYAAEVDPYNISTWNGDLSPFQSRGGKILQYHGLADAIISSDNSPRYYEHVVTTMGMPPSKLDDFYRFFRISGMGHCSGGEGAWQIGQGASGAPNATNDPQHNVLMRIVDWVENGNGPETVTGTKFVNDTASLGIDFQRKHCKFPLRNVCIDPENYKKPEAWECVP
;
A
#
# COMPACT_ATOMS: atom_id res chain seq x y z
N MET A 1 11.70 -7.28 1.87
CA MET A 1 10.58 -7.65 2.77
C MET A 1 10.82 -6.90 4.05
N GLN A 2 9.89 -6.04 4.43
CA GLN A 2 9.96 -5.31 5.69
C GLN A 2 9.73 -6.27 6.86
N PRO A 3 10.38 -6.07 8.02
CA PRO A 3 10.05 -6.82 9.23
C PRO A 3 8.60 -6.58 9.70
N GLY A 4 7.99 -7.58 10.34
CA GLY A 4 6.64 -7.55 10.88
C GLY A 4 5.57 -8.27 10.04
N SER A 5 5.97 -8.94 8.95
CA SER A 5 5.08 -9.70 8.07
C SER A 5 5.29 -11.23 8.13
N GLU A 6 6.05 -11.71 9.11
CA GLU A 6 6.64 -13.05 9.13
C GLU A 6 5.58 -14.16 9.21
N LEU A 7 4.55 -13.98 10.04
CA LEU A 7 3.54 -15.02 10.29
C LEU A 7 2.82 -15.44 9.01
N THR A 8 2.45 -14.49 8.15
CA THR A 8 1.82 -14.81 6.85
C THR A 8 2.86 -15.19 5.80
N ALA A 9 4.01 -14.51 5.76
CA ALA A 9 5.05 -14.78 4.77
C ALA A 9 5.63 -16.21 4.89
N ALA A 10 5.65 -16.77 6.11
CA ALA A 10 6.12 -18.13 6.38
C ALA A 10 5.37 -19.19 5.57
N TYR A 11 4.06 -19.02 5.37
CA TYR A 11 3.23 -19.99 4.65
C TYR A 11 3.24 -19.78 3.13
N ILE A 12 3.74 -18.65 2.65
CA ILE A 12 3.65 -18.26 1.23
C ILE A 12 5.02 -18.27 0.56
N TYR A 13 5.98 -17.53 1.11
CA TYR A 13 7.31 -17.38 0.54
C TYR A 13 8.38 -18.20 1.23
N TYR A 14 8.22 -18.52 2.52
CA TYR A 14 9.24 -19.25 3.29
C TYR A 14 8.85 -20.69 3.61
N ASN A 15 7.89 -21.24 2.84
CA ASN A 15 7.40 -22.62 2.98
C ASN A 15 8.28 -23.66 2.27
N GLY A 16 9.39 -23.24 1.64
CA GLY A 16 10.30 -24.10 0.89
C GLY A 16 9.77 -24.56 -0.48
N GLN A 17 8.72 -23.95 -1.00
CA GLN A 17 8.16 -24.23 -2.33
C GLN A 17 8.32 -23.02 -3.27
N PRO A 18 8.48 -23.24 -4.59
CA PRO A 18 8.43 -22.17 -5.57
C PRO A 18 7.13 -21.37 -5.53
N PHE A 19 7.23 -20.04 -5.62
CA PHE A 19 6.04 -19.19 -5.71
C PHE A 19 5.40 -19.28 -7.10
N GLN A 20 4.19 -19.83 -7.16
CA GLN A 20 3.51 -20.19 -8.40
C GLN A 20 3.44 -19.05 -9.43
N TYR A 21 3.15 -17.82 -9.02
CA TYR A 21 3.03 -16.70 -9.96
C TYR A 21 4.35 -16.37 -10.65
N THR A 22 5.48 -16.47 -9.93
CA THR A 22 6.81 -16.31 -10.55
C THR A 22 7.09 -17.45 -11.52
N VAL A 23 6.74 -18.68 -11.15
CA VAL A 23 6.92 -19.85 -12.05
C VAL A 23 6.16 -19.67 -13.35
N ASP A 24 4.88 -19.31 -13.27
CA ASP A 24 4.03 -19.14 -14.44
C ASP A 24 4.45 -17.94 -15.29
N TRP A 25 4.83 -16.83 -14.66
CA TRP A 25 5.38 -15.68 -15.36
C TRP A 25 6.62 -16.05 -16.17
N MET A 26 7.57 -16.74 -15.56
CA MET A 26 8.80 -17.14 -16.23
C MET A 26 8.54 -18.14 -17.37
N ARG A 27 7.70 -19.16 -17.13
CA ARG A 27 7.39 -20.19 -18.14
C ARG A 27 6.63 -19.63 -19.33
N TYR A 28 5.57 -18.89 -19.08
CA TYR A 28 4.57 -18.57 -20.10
C TYR A 28 4.73 -17.18 -20.71
N ALA A 29 5.30 -16.20 -19.98
CA ALA A 29 5.45 -14.83 -20.48
C ALA A 29 6.89 -14.51 -20.90
N ILE A 30 7.90 -15.04 -20.21
CA ILE A 30 9.31 -14.66 -20.43
C ILE A 30 10.07 -15.66 -21.30
N LEU A 31 9.99 -16.95 -20.99
CA LEU A 31 10.82 -17.98 -21.61
C LEU A 31 10.09 -18.78 -22.69
N ASN A 32 8.76 -18.81 -22.66
CA ASN A 32 7.94 -19.72 -23.47
C ASN A 32 8.42 -21.18 -23.37
N ASP A 33 8.77 -21.60 -22.15
CA ASP A 33 9.26 -22.94 -21.82
C ASP A 33 8.50 -23.47 -20.60
N THR A 34 7.61 -24.43 -20.84
CA THR A 34 6.77 -25.01 -19.78
C THR A 34 7.52 -25.97 -18.86
N THR A 35 8.76 -26.34 -19.21
CA THR A 35 9.59 -27.28 -18.46
C THR A 35 10.56 -26.59 -17.49
N TRP A 36 10.75 -25.27 -17.61
CA TRP A 36 11.62 -24.48 -16.74
C TRP A 36 11.26 -24.65 -15.25
N GLN A 37 12.26 -24.71 -14.37
CA GLN A 37 12.09 -24.90 -12.92
C GLN A 37 12.60 -23.68 -12.16
N ALA A 38 11.91 -23.33 -11.06
CA ALA A 38 12.23 -22.14 -10.26
C ALA A 38 13.63 -22.16 -9.64
N ASP A 39 14.20 -23.34 -9.40
CA ASP A 39 15.55 -23.51 -8.89
C ASP A 39 16.62 -22.96 -9.85
N ASN A 40 16.26 -22.79 -11.13
CA ASN A 40 17.11 -22.18 -12.15
C ASN A 40 16.96 -20.65 -12.24
N LEU A 41 16.21 -20.02 -11.32
CA LEU A 41 16.11 -18.56 -11.26
C LEU A 41 17.45 -17.96 -10.81
N THR A 42 18.00 -17.09 -11.65
CA THR A 42 19.24 -16.35 -11.38
C THR A 42 19.01 -14.85 -11.48
N ALA A 43 19.93 -14.06 -10.94
CA ALA A 43 19.89 -12.61 -11.08
C ALA A 43 19.94 -12.18 -12.56
N GLN A 44 20.69 -12.90 -13.39
CA GLN A 44 20.77 -12.64 -14.83
C GLN A 44 19.44 -12.92 -15.53
N LEU A 45 18.77 -14.01 -15.17
CA LEU A 45 17.46 -14.34 -15.74
C LEU A 45 16.37 -13.35 -15.27
N ALA A 46 16.45 -12.87 -14.03
CA ALA A 46 15.57 -11.80 -13.54
C ALA A 46 15.82 -10.47 -14.28
N ALA A 47 17.08 -10.12 -14.55
CA ALA A 47 17.43 -8.95 -15.36
C ALA A 47 16.90 -9.07 -16.79
N TYR A 48 17.07 -10.23 -17.43
CA TYR A 48 16.48 -10.51 -18.74
C TYR A 48 14.95 -10.34 -18.72
N ALA A 49 14.26 -10.88 -17.71
CA ALA A 49 12.81 -10.71 -17.59
C ALA A 49 12.39 -9.23 -17.47
N ALA A 50 13.19 -8.42 -16.77
CA ALA A 50 12.98 -6.98 -16.66
C ALA A 50 13.29 -6.22 -17.96
N GLU A 51 14.18 -6.73 -18.81
CA GLU A 51 14.45 -6.15 -20.15
C GLU A 51 13.35 -6.50 -21.16
N VAL A 52 12.78 -7.70 -21.08
CA VAL A 52 11.69 -8.14 -21.96
C VAL A 52 10.42 -7.29 -21.73
N ASP A 53 10.11 -6.99 -20.47
CA ASP A 53 9.01 -6.12 -20.00
C ASP A 53 7.78 -6.06 -20.93
N PRO A 54 7.06 -7.20 -21.12
CA PRO A 54 5.97 -7.27 -22.08
C PRO A 54 4.94 -6.17 -21.83
N TYR A 55 4.78 -5.27 -22.81
CA TYR A 55 3.84 -4.15 -22.75
C TYR A 55 4.05 -3.19 -21.56
N ASN A 56 5.29 -3.04 -21.07
CA ASN A 56 5.61 -2.17 -19.94
C ASN A 56 4.83 -2.55 -18.67
N ILE A 57 4.67 -3.86 -18.42
CA ILE A 57 3.99 -4.40 -17.25
C ILE A 57 4.72 -4.04 -15.94
N SER A 58 6.00 -3.68 -16.02
CA SER A 58 6.77 -3.10 -14.91
C SER A 58 6.05 -1.95 -14.21
N THR A 59 5.25 -1.17 -14.95
CA THR A 59 4.41 -0.08 -14.43
C THR A 59 5.20 0.91 -13.56
N TRP A 60 6.45 1.18 -13.94
CA TRP A 60 7.40 1.97 -13.14
C TRP A 60 7.67 3.38 -13.68
N ASN A 61 6.80 3.92 -14.55
CA ASN A 61 6.98 5.29 -15.05
C ASN A 61 6.78 6.32 -13.92
N GLY A 62 7.82 7.10 -13.62
CA GLY A 62 7.78 8.17 -12.62
C GLY A 62 7.22 9.50 -13.12
N ASP A 63 7.05 9.70 -14.42
CA ASP A 63 6.45 10.93 -14.97
C ASP A 63 4.93 10.83 -15.02
N LEU A 64 4.29 11.46 -14.04
CA LEU A 64 2.83 11.56 -13.94
C LEU A 64 2.28 12.88 -14.49
N SER A 65 3.09 13.71 -15.17
CA SER A 65 2.68 15.02 -15.70
C SER A 65 1.42 14.97 -16.56
N PRO A 66 1.22 13.97 -17.45
CA PRO A 66 -0.02 13.88 -18.23
C PRO A 66 -1.25 13.63 -17.35
N PHE A 67 -1.12 12.88 -16.25
CA PHE A 67 -2.23 12.62 -15.34
C PHE A 67 -2.55 13.85 -14.50
N GLN A 68 -1.52 14.51 -13.97
CA GLN A 68 -1.63 15.75 -13.22
C GLN A 68 -2.29 16.87 -14.06
N SER A 69 -1.88 17.05 -15.32
CA SER A 69 -2.37 18.14 -16.18
C SER A 69 -3.85 18.03 -16.53
N ARG A 70 -4.44 16.83 -16.43
CA ARG A 70 -5.88 16.60 -16.57
C ARG A 70 -6.66 16.75 -15.26
N GLY A 71 -6.00 17.16 -14.17
CA GLY A 71 -6.62 17.34 -12.85
C GLY A 71 -6.84 16.04 -12.08
N GLY A 72 -6.27 14.92 -12.53
CA GLY A 72 -6.44 13.62 -11.87
C GLY A 72 -5.88 13.61 -10.44
N LYS A 73 -6.46 12.78 -9.56
CA LYS A 73 -6.01 12.58 -8.18
C LYS A 73 -5.69 11.10 -7.92
N ILE A 74 -4.60 10.82 -7.22
CA ILE A 74 -4.16 9.48 -6.79
C ILE A 74 -4.05 9.46 -5.28
N LEU A 75 -4.80 8.55 -4.66
CA LEU A 75 -4.62 8.12 -3.28
C LEU A 75 -4.03 6.71 -3.30
N GLN A 76 -2.74 6.59 -2.97
CA GLN A 76 -2.07 5.31 -2.80
C GLN A 76 -2.02 4.96 -1.32
N TYR A 77 -2.17 3.68 -0.98
CA TYR A 77 -1.86 3.18 0.34
C TYR A 77 -1.07 1.87 0.26
N HIS A 78 -0.38 1.51 1.33
CA HIS A 78 0.28 0.20 1.49
C HIS A 78 0.27 -0.21 2.97
N GLY A 79 -0.11 -1.44 3.25
CA GLY A 79 -0.03 -2.02 4.60
C GLY A 79 1.41 -2.28 5.03
N LEU A 80 1.77 -1.89 6.25
CA LEU A 80 3.15 -2.05 6.75
C LEU A 80 3.49 -3.47 7.23
N ALA A 81 2.51 -4.37 7.30
CA ALA A 81 2.68 -5.79 7.59
C ALA A 81 2.36 -6.66 6.35
N ASP A 82 2.47 -6.10 5.15
CA ASP A 82 2.17 -6.81 3.89
C ASP A 82 3.18 -7.94 3.63
N ALA A 83 2.70 -9.18 3.70
CA ALA A 83 3.53 -10.36 3.51
C ALA A 83 3.71 -10.78 2.04
N ILE A 84 3.02 -10.15 1.11
CA ILE A 84 3.00 -10.50 -0.32
C ILE A 84 3.85 -9.52 -1.11
N ILE A 85 3.57 -8.22 -0.98
CA ILE A 85 4.30 -7.16 -1.66
C ILE A 85 4.98 -6.32 -0.59
N SER A 86 6.29 -6.16 -0.68
CA SER A 86 7.00 -5.41 0.36
C SER A 86 6.56 -3.94 0.36
N SER A 87 6.15 -3.46 1.53
CA SER A 87 5.73 -2.07 1.71
C SER A 87 6.85 -1.06 1.41
N ASP A 88 8.12 -1.49 1.45
CA ASP A 88 9.29 -0.70 1.07
C ASP A 88 9.29 -0.32 -0.42
N ASN A 89 8.56 -1.04 -1.28
CA ASN A 89 8.53 -0.73 -2.71
C ASN A 89 7.71 0.53 -3.03
N SER A 90 6.69 0.84 -2.24
CA SER A 90 5.85 2.03 -2.47
C SER A 90 6.57 3.35 -2.17
N PRO A 91 7.33 3.51 -1.06
CA PRO A 91 8.23 4.63 -0.86
C PRO A 91 9.22 4.81 -2.02
N ARG A 92 9.81 3.71 -2.52
CA ARG A 92 10.72 3.76 -3.69
C ARG A 92 10.03 4.31 -4.94
N TYR A 93 8.78 3.93 -5.21
CA TYR A 93 8.02 4.50 -6.32
C TYR A 93 7.69 5.98 -6.09
N TYR A 94 7.25 6.34 -4.88
CA TYR A 94 6.96 7.74 -4.54
C TYR A 94 8.19 8.63 -4.74
N GLU A 95 9.36 8.20 -4.24
CA GLU A 95 10.64 8.90 -4.43
C GLU A 95 11.08 8.94 -5.90
N HIS A 96 10.80 7.89 -6.66
CA HIS A 96 11.03 7.87 -8.11
C HIS A 96 10.18 8.92 -8.82
N VAL A 97 8.90 9.09 -8.47
CA VAL A 97 8.02 10.14 -9.00
C VAL A 97 8.52 11.53 -8.61
N VAL A 98 8.85 11.74 -7.33
CA VAL A 98 9.45 13.00 -6.82
C VAL A 98 10.66 13.41 -7.65
N THR A 99 11.57 12.47 -7.87
CA THR A 99 12.83 12.72 -8.59
C THR A 99 12.58 12.94 -10.08
N THR A 100 11.74 12.12 -10.71
CA THR A 100 11.47 12.17 -12.15
C THR A 100 10.73 13.45 -12.55
N MET A 101 9.75 13.87 -11.76
CA MET A 101 9.00 15.11 -12.02
C MET A 101 9.70 16.36 -11.49
N GLY A 102 10.79 16.21 -10.71
CA GLY A 102 11.47 17.32 -10.04
C GLY A 102 10.57 18.08 -9.06
N MET A 103 9.61 17.39 -8.43
CA MET A 103 8.60 17.99 -7.56
C MET A 103 8.78 17.51 -6.10
N PRO A 104 8.88 18.42 -5.11
CA PRO A 104 8.92 18.01 -3.71
C PRO A 104 7.56 17.44 -3.26
N PRO A 105 7.51 16.69 -2.13
CA PRO A 105 6.26 16.12 -1.61
C PRO A 105 5.09 17.10 -1.52
N SER A 106 5.35 18.35 -1.12
CA SER A 106 4.33 19.41 -1.03
C SER A 106 3.69 19.80 -2.37
N LYS A 107 4.35 19.53 -3.50
CA LYS A 107 3.80 19.72 -4.86
C LYS A 107 3.12 18.45 -5.38
N LEU A 108 3.61 17.27 -5.00
CA LEU A 108 2.89 16.02 -5.26
C LEU A 108 1.54 16.02 -4.56
N ASP A 109 1.45 16.54 -3.35
CA ASP A 109 0.22 16.60 -2.53
C ASP A 109 -0.99 17.23 -3.23
N ASP A 110 -0.77 18.02 -4.28
CA ASP A 110 -1.84 18.58 -5.11
C ASP A 110 -2.60 17.50 -5.89
N PHE A 111 -1.97 16.35 -6.20
CA PHE A 111 -2.56 15.31 -7.06
C PHE A 111 -2.21 13.86 -6.69
N TYR A 112 -1.16 13.60 -5.93
CA TYR A 112 -0.70 12.26 -5.56
C TYR A 112 -0.30 12.22 -4.08
N ARG A 113 -1.06 11.47 -3.29
CA ARG A 113 -0.82 11.28 -1.85
C ARG A 113 -0.67 9.79 -1.54
N PHE A 114 0.37 9.44 -0.80
CA PHE A 114 0.67 8.07 -0.39
C PHE A 114 0.55 7.92 1.13
N PHE A 115 -0.15 6.88 1.59
CA PHE A 115 -0.38 6.57 3.00
C PHE A 115 0.19 5.21 3.40
N ARG A 116 0.93 5.18 4.50
CA ARG A 116 1.45 3.94 5.10
C ARG A 116 0.53 3.48 6.22
N ILE A 117 -0.09 2.33 6.07
CA ILE A 117 -1.15 1.86 6.98
C ILE A 117 -0.54 0.91 8.01
N SER A 118 -0.38 1.38 9.24
CA SER A 118 0.28 0.61 10.30
C SER A 118 -0.55 -0.61 10.72
N GLY A 119 0.07 -1.79 10.74
CA GLY A 119 -0.54 -3.05 11.16
C GLY A 119 -1.58 -3.61 10.17
N MET A 120 -1.62 -3.10 8.95
CA MET A 120 -2.37 -3.69 7.84
C MET A 120 -1.50 -4.71 7.09
N GLY A 121 -2.09 -5.87 6.78
CA GLY A 121 -1.49 -6.90 5.92
C GLY A 121 -1.62 -6.61 4.43
N HIS A 122 -1.63 -7.66 3.61
CA HIS A 122 -1.79 -7.51 2.16
C HIS A 122 -3.23 -7.17 1.78
N CYS A 123 -3.45 -5.93 1.33
CA CYS A 123 -4.76 -5.36 0.94
C CYS A 123 -5.84 -5.30 2.04
N SER A 124 -5.75 -6.11 3.09
CA SER A 124 -6.70 -6.20 4.21
C SER A 124 -6.11 -6.99 5.38
N GLY A 125 -6.83 -7.05 6.49
CA GLY A 125 -6.43 -7.78 7.69
C GLY A 125 -5.21 -7.18 8.39
N GLY A 126 -4.75 -7.90 9.41
CA GLY A 126 -3.63 -7.51 10.26
C GLY A 126 -4.06 -7.05 11.65
N GLU A 127 -3.06 -6.86 12.51
CA GLU A 127 -3.26 -6.57 13.94
C GLU A 127 -3.60 -5.10 14.23
N GLY A 128 -3.37 -4.21 13.25
CA GLY A 128 -3.56 -2.77 13.40
C GLY A 128 -4.93 -2.27 13.00
N ALA A 129 -5.05 -0.94 12.99
CA ALA A 129 -6.21 -0.22 12.46
C ALA A 129 -6.23 -0.25 10.92
N TRP A 130 -6.46 -1.43 10.32
CA TRP A 130 -6.29 -1.69 8.89
C TRP A 130 -7.51 -1.33 8.03
N GLN A 131 -8.69 -1.18 8.64
CA GLN A 131 -9.92 -0.93 7.90
C GLN A 131 -10.03 0.55 7.55
N ILE A 132 -9.77 0.85 6.28
CA ILE A 132 -9.76 2.20 5.72
C ILE A 132 -10.83 2.38 4.61
N GLY A 133 -11.72 1.39 4.44
CA GLY A 133 -12.76 1.37 3.41
C GLY A 133 -12.25 1.22 1.97
N GLN A 134 -11.17 0.48 1.79
CA GLN A 134 -10.59 0.14 0.49
C GLN A 134 -11.37 -0.93 -0.30
N GLY A 135 -12.37 -1.56 0.34
CA GLY A 135 -13.20 -2.62 -0.22
C GLY A 135 -14.18 -3.15 0.83
N ALA A 136 -14.97 -4.18 0.49
CA ALA A 136 -16.03 -4.69 1.36
C ALA A 136 -15.53 -5.11 2.76
N SER A 137 -14.35 -5.75 2.86
CA SER A 137 -13.74 -6.15 4.14
C SER A 137 -13.22 -4.95 4.95
N GLY A 138 -12.78 -3.89 4.26
CA GLY A 138 -12.28 -2.66 4.86
C GLY A 138 -13.37 -1.68 5.29
N ALA A 139 -14.63 -1.91 4.91
CA ALA A 139 -15.80 -1.10 5.28
C ALA A 139 -16.98 -2.01 5.66
N PRO A 140 -16.92 -2.72 6.81
CA PRO A 140 -17.91 -3.74 7.16
C PRO A 140 -19.35 -3.24 7.37
N ASN A 141 -19.62 -1.94 7.28
CA ASN A 141 -20.95 -1.34 7.28
C ASN A 141 -21.22 -0.43 6.06
N ALA A 142 -20.41 -0.55 4.99
CA ALA A 142 -20.51 0.28 3.78
C ALA A 142 -20.65 1.79 4.08
N THR A 143 -19.90 2.30 5.05
CA THR A 143 -19.99 3.72 5.42
C THR A 143 -19.59 4.60 4.24
N ASN A 144 -20.40 5.63 3.97
CA ASN A 144 -20.10 6.66 2.97
C ASN A 144 -19.30 7.83 3.55
N ASP A 145 -18.87 7.75 4.81
CA ASP A 145 -18.05 8.78 5.46
C ASP A 145 -16.64 8.81 4.85
N PRO A 146 -16.22 9.92 4.20
CA PRO A 146 -14.87 10.08 3.64
C PRO A 146 -13.75 9.96 4.68
N GLN A 147 -14.02 10.10 5.98
CA GLN A 147 -13.01 9.90 7.02
C GLN A 147 -12.63 8.44 7.22
N HIS A 148 -13.56 7.52 6.99
CA HIS A 148 -13.38 6.09 7.24
C HIS A 148 -13.44 5.24 5.96
N ASN A 149 -13.42 5.89 4.80
CA ASN A 149 -13.55 5.24 3.51
C ASN A 149 -12.70 5.96 2.45
N VAL A 150 -11.60 5.33 2.02
CA VAL A 150 -10.68 5.89 1.03
C VAL A 150 -11.30 6.05 -0.36
N LEU A 151 -12.34 5.26 -0.71
CA LEU A 151 -13.10 5.49 -1.94
C LEU A 151 -13.89 6.79 -1.86
N MET A 152 -14.61 7.01 -0.74
CA MET A 152 -15.34 8.26 -0.56
C MET A 152 -14.39 9.46 -0.37
N ARG A 153 -13.18 9.22 0.13
CA ARG A 153 -12.15 10.24 0.22
C ARG A 153 -11.64 10.69 -1.15
N ILE A 154 -11.45 9.78 -2.10
CA ILE A 154 -11.03 10.19 -3.45
C ILE A 154 -12.15 10.94 -4.18
N VAL A 155 -13.42 10.58 -3.95
CA VAL A 155 -14.59 11.32 -4.46
C VAL A 155 -14.58 12.75 -3.92
N ASP A 156 -14.48 12.94 -2.61
CA ASP A 156 -14.44 14.27 -1.98
C ASP A 156 -13.24 15.11 -2.45
N TRP A 157 -12.08 14.47 -2.67
CA TRP A 157 -10.91 15.19 -3.20
C TRP A 157 -11.10 15.64 -4.65
N VAL A 158 -11.67 14.78 -5.51
CA VAL A 158 -11.89 15.10 -6.92
C VAL A 158 -12.99 16.16 -7.09
N GLU A 159 -14.10 16.02 -6.36
CA GLU A 159 -15.29 16.85 -6.56
C GLU A 159 -15.22 18.18 -5.78
N ASN A 160 -14.64 18.16 -4.57
CA ASN A 160 -14.65 19.32 -3.67
C ASN A 160 -13.25 19.88 -3.38
N GLY A 161 -12.18 19.25 -3.88
CA GLY A 161 -10.80 19.65 -3.60
C GLY A 161 -10.29 19.25 -2.21
N ASN A 162 -11.07 18.48 -1.45
CA ASN A 162 -10.79 18.12 -0.06
C ASN A 162 -9.87 16.88 0.06
N GLY A 163 -8.61 17.02 -0.34
CA GLY A 163 -7.62 15.95 -0.23
C GLY A 163 -7.34 15.51 1.22
N PRO A 164 -7.09 14.21 1.48
CA PRO A 164 -6.81 13.73 2.84
C PRO A 164 -5.42 14.13 3.33
N GLU A 165 -5.31 14.67 4.54
CA GLU A 165 -4.01 14.81 5.24
C GLU A 165 -3.62 13.53 6.01
N THR A 166 -4.63 12.76 6.39
CA THR A 166 -4.49 11.43 7.02
C THR A 166 -5.57 10.50 6.50
N VAL A 167 -5.36 9.20 6.61
CA VAL A 167 -6.40 8.18 6.40
C VAL A 167 -6.72 7.54 7.75
N THR A 168 -7.98 7.65 8.22
CA THR A 168 -8.38 7.01 9.48
C THR A 168 -8.61 5.53 9.24
N GLY A 169 -7.80 4.71 9.89
CA GLY A 169 -8.03 3.28 10.00
C GLY A 169 -8.78 2.92 11.27
N THR A 170 -9.53 1.82 11.21
CA THR A 170 -10.25 1.25 12.35
C THR A 170 -9.79 -0.19 12.61
N LYS A 171 -9.68 -0.57 13.88
CA LYS A 171 -9.60 -1.96 14.33
C LYS A 171 -10.88 -2.25 15.12
N PHE A 172 -11.74 -3.13 14.62
CA PHE A 172 -12.85 -3.64 15.40
C PHE A 172 -12.40 -4.77 16.33
N VAL A 173 -13.13 -4.97 17.42
CA VAL A 173 -12.93 -6.13 18.29
C VAL A 173 -13.09 -7.41 17.46
N ASN A 174 -12.03 -8.22 17.41
CA ASN A 174 -11.95 -9.42 16.55
C ASN A 174 -12.32 -9.17 15.07
N ASP A 175 -11.99 -7.99 14.54
CA ASP A 175 -12.34 -7.55 13.19
C ASP A 175 -13.85 -7.65 12.86
N THR A 176 -14.70 -7.63 13.91
CA THR A 176 -16.14 -7.80 13.80
C THR A 176 -16.85 -6.50 14.18
N ALA A 177 -17.42 -5.81 13.19
CA ALA A 177 -17.99 -4.47 13.40
C ALA A 177 -19.10 -4.40 14.46
N SER A 178 -19.93 -5.46 14.57
CA SER A 178 -21.00 -5.53 15.57
C SER A 178 -20.50 -5.63 17.02
N LEU A 179 -19.22 -5.98 17.24
CA LEU A 179 -18.59 -6.01 18.56
C LEU A 179 -17.99 -4.65 18.97
N GLY A 180 -18.08 -3.65 18.09
CA GLY A 180 -17.60 -2.30 18.36
C GLY A 180 -16.13 -2.08 17.99
N ILE A 181 -15.74 -0.82 17.99
CA ILE A 181 -14.38 -0.36 17.70
C ILE A 181 -13.48 -0.67 18.90
N ASP A 182 -12.35 -1.35 18.67
CA ASP A 182 -11.30 -1.48 19.67
C ASP A 182 -10.43 -0.22 19.72
N PHE A 183 -9.93 0.23 18.57
CA PHE A 183 -9.22 1.51 18.44
C PHE A 183 -9.22 2.03 17.00
N GLN A 184 -8.84 3.31 16.85
CA GLN A 184 -8.65 3.96 15.56
C GLN A 184 -7.28 4.63 15.48
N ARG A 185 -6.83 4.91 14.26
CA ARG A 185 -5.57 5.61 14.03
C ARG A 185 -5.64 6.46 12.77
N LYS A 186 -5.12 7.67 12.85
CA LYS A 186 -4.89 8.52 11.68
C LYS A 186 -3.55 8.13 11.06
N HIS A 187 -3.58 7.42 9.94
CA HIS A 187 -2.37 7.03 9.21
C HIS A 187 -1.81 8.22 8.44
N CYS A 188 -0.51 8.44 8.60
CA CYS A 188 0.17 9.61 8.07
C CYS A 188 0.41 9.52 6.57
N LYS A 189 0.30 10.68 5.91
CA LYS A 189 0.75 10.90 4.55
C LYS A 189 2.29 10.84 4.49
N PHE A 190 2.84 10.01 3.62
CA PHE A 190 4.28 9.91 3.39
C PHE A 190 4.82 11.26 2.86
N PRO A 191 6.02 11.73 3.28
CA PRO A 191 7.04 11.02 4.07
C PRO A 191 6.83 11.00 5.59
N LEU A 192 5.79 11.65 6.11
CA LEU A 192 5.55 11.69 7.56
C LEU A 192 5.37 10.27 8.13
N ARG A 193 5.74 10.11 9.40
CA ARG A 193 5.62 8.88 10.19
C ARG A 193 4.80 9.14 11.44
N ASN A 194 4.11 8.11 11.89
CA ASN A 194 3.26 8.19 13.06
C ASN A 194 4.07 7.92 14.33
N VAL A 195 4.05 8.81 15.31
CA VAL A 195 4.77 8.69 16.59
C VAL A 195 3.79 8.78 17.75
N CYS A 196 3.87 7.82 18.68
CA CYS A 196 3.08 7.83 19.90
C CYS A 196 3.64 8.87 20.87
N ILE A 197 2.84 9.86 21.22
CA ILE A 197 3.16 10.90 22.20
C ILE A 197 2.50 10.64 23.56
N ASP A 198 1.54 9.72 23.63
CA ASP A 198 0.89 9.27 24.87
C ASP A 198 0.76 7.74 24.89
N PRO A 199 1.82 7.02 25.33
CA PRO A 199 1.84 5.55 25.33
C PRO A 199 0.77 4.91 26.22
N GLU A 200 0.33 5.58 27.30
CA GLU A 200 -0.71 5.05 28.19
C GLU A 200 -2.08 5.02 27.50
N ASN A 201 -2.29 5.90 26.52
CA ASN A 201 -3.54 6.03 25.79
C ASN A 201 -3.40 5.71 24.30
N TYR A 202 -2.45 4.85 23.90
CA TYR A 202 -2.11 4.58 22.49
C TYR A 202 -3.29 4.15 21.58
N LYS A 203 -4.43 3.74 22.13
CA LYS A 203 -5.65 3.42 21.38
C LYS A 203 -6.41 4.66 20.91
N LYS A 204 -6.16 5.83 21.50
CA LYS A 204 -6.76 7.10 21.09
C LYS A 204 -6.01 7.66 19.88
N PRO A 205 -6.71 8.11 18.82
CA PRO A 205 -6.04 8.76 17.68
C PRO A 205 -5.18 9.97 18.08
N GLU A 206 -5.56 10.69 19.14
CA GLU A 206 -4.87 11.88 19.66
C GLU A 206 -3.55 11.57 20.37
N ALA A 207 -3.34 10.30 20.75
CA ALA A 207 -2.07 9.86 21.33
C ALA A 207 -0.94 9.75 20.29
N TRP A 208 -1.23 10.07 19.03
CA TRP A 208 -0.31 9.92 17.92
C TRP A 208 -0.20 11.20 17.09
N GLU A 209 1.02 11.49 16.63
CA GLU A 209 1.32 12.64 15.80
C GLU A 209 2.06 12.23 14.53
N CYS A 210 1.72 12.87 13.41
CA CYS A 210 2.44 12.74 12.16
C CYS A 210 3.63 13.71 12.15
N VAL A 211 4.83 13.16 12.28
CA VAL A 211 6.07 13.92 12.30
C VAL A 211 6.92 13.59 11.06
N PRO A 212 7.87 14.46 10.66
CA PRO A 212 8.85 14.14 9.64
C PRO A 212 9.68 12.87 9.91
#